data_AF-A0A1B6KB13-F1
#
_entry.id   AF-A0A1B6KB13-F1
#
_cell.length_a   1.000
_cell.length_b   1.000
_cell.length_c   1.000
_cell.angle_alpha   90.00
_cell.angle_beta   90.00
_cell.angle_gamma   90.00
#
_symmetry.space_group_name_H-M   'P 1'
#
loop_
_entity.id
_entity.type
_entity.pdbx_description
1 polymer ?
#
loop_
_entity_poly.entity_id
_entity_poly.type
_entity_poly.pdbx_seq_one_letter_code
_entity_poly.pdbx_strand_id
1 'polypeptide(L)'
;MDMTANSQLDMLVGGEFDMELNFVIQDAQNIKHMLELLDHCPPNLQAEIWSVFIAILRKSVRNLQACTDVGLIEHVLHRLTQAETIVADLLIDMLGVLASYSITVKELKLLFGTMKAVNGKWPRHSTKLLNVLRQMPQRNGPDVFFSFPGKKGSAMVLPPLARWPYENGFTFTT
;
A
#
# COMPACT_ATOMS: atom_id res chain seq x y z
N MET A 1 7.39 11.07 17.57
CA MET A 1 6.15 11.39 16.85
C MET A 1 5.52 12.61 17.46
N ASP A 2 5.37 13.65 16.65
CA ASP A 2 4.57 14.81 16.98
C ASP A 2 3.09 14.40 17.18
N MET A 3 2.35 15.10 18.04
CA MET A 3 0.94 14.81 18.36
C MET A 3 0.04 14.80 17.10
N THR A 4 0.44 15.50 16.05
CA THR A 4 -0.22 15.52 14.74
C THR A 4 0.05 14.28 13.90
N ALA A 5 1.23 13.64 14.00
CA ALA A 5 1.51 12.40 13.28
C ALA A 5 0.67 11.25 13.84
N ASN A 6 0.57 11.15 15.17
CA ASN A 6 -0.22 10.12 15.84
C ASN A 6 -1.70 10.23 15.49
N SER A 7 -2.29 11.42 15.52
CA SER A 7 -3.72 11.57 15.21
C SER A 7 -4.08 11.18 13.77
N GLN A 8 -3.16 11.37 12.81
CA GLN A 8 -3.35 10.87 11.43
C GLN A 8 -3.35 9.35 11.37
N LEU A 9 -2.39 8.72 12.05
CA LEU A 9 -2.27 7.26 12.08
C LEU A 9 -3.45 6.63 12.83
N ASP A 10 -3.89 7.25 13.92
CA ASP A 10 -5.04 6.80 14.71
C ASP A 10 -6.33 6.79 13.89
N MET A 11 -6.53 7.83 13.08
CA MET A 11 -7.66 7.92 12.15
C MET A 11 -7.61 6.80 11.10
N LEU A 12 -6.41 6.45 10.61
CA LEU A 12 -6.21 5.40 9.63
C LEU A 12 -6.69 4.02 10.14
N VAL A 13 -6.42 3.73 11.42
CA VAL A 13 -6.68 2.44 12.05
C VAL A 13 -7.90 2.43 12.98
N GLY A 14 -8.63 3.55 13.08
CA GLY A 14 -9.85 3.68 13.87
C GLY A 14 -9.65 3.52 15.39
N GLY A 15 -8.51 3.98 15.92
CA GLY A 15 -8.14 3.87 17.33
C GLY A 15 -6.67 4.24 17.53
N GLU A 16 -6.11 4.04 18.73
CA GLU A 16 -4.68 4.29 18.99
C GLU A 16 -3.81 3.41 18.07
N PHE A 17 -2.97 4.05 17.26
CA PHE A 17 -2.05 3.39 16.37
C PHE A 17 -0.96 2.66 17.15
N ASP A 18 -0.77 1.39 16.82
CA ASP A 18 0.33 0.59 17.35
C ASP A 18 0.87 -0.31 16.24
N MET A 19 2.19 -0.27 16.04
CA MET A 19 2.88 -0.98 14.96
C MET A 19 2.75 -2.51 15.04
N GLU A 20 2.45 -3.05 16.22
CA GLU A 20 2.29 -4.46 16.51
C GLU A 20 0.83 -4.87 16.70
N LEU A 21 0.02 -4.02 17.34
CA LEU A 21 -1.33 -4.37 17.80
C LEU A 21 -2.44 -3.74 16.94
N ASN A 22 -2.26 -2.52 16.45
CA ASN A 22 -3.30 -1.77 15.75
C ASN A 22 -2.74 -0.96 14.58
N PHE A 23 -2.33 -1.67 13.52
CA PHE A 23 -1.77 -1.10 12.29
C PHE A 23 -2.62 -1.42 11.05
N VAL A 24 -3.76 -2.10 11.22
CA VAL A 24 -4.63 -2.51 10.11
C VAL A 24 -5.59 -1.37 9.79
N ILE A 25 -5.60 -0.94 8.53
CA ILE A 25 -6.49 0.11 8.03
C ILE A 25 -7.94 -0.37 8.17
N GLN A 26 -8.78 0.40 8.87
CA GLN A 26 -10.17 0.01 9.14
C GLN A 26 -11.11 0.31 7.97
N ASP A 27 -10.91 1.46 7.34
CA ASP A 27 -11.64 1.92 6.16
C ASP A 27 -10.63 2.45 5.14
N ALA A 28 -10.72 1.92 3.91
CA ALA A 28 -9.86 2.34 2.82
C ALA A 28 -10.01 3.84 2.50
N GLN A 29 -11.18 4.45 2.72
CA GLN A 29 -11.36 5.89 2.50
C GLN A 29 -10.50 6.75 3.44
N ASN A 30 -10.12 6.25 4.62
CA ASN A 30 -9.23 6.97 5.54
C ASN A 30 -7.84 7.23 4.92
N ILE A 31 -7.42 6.40 3.94
CA ILE A 31 -6.22 6.67 3.15
C ILE A 31 -6.35 8.00 2.42
N LYS A 32 -7.48 8.26 1.75
CA LYS A 32 -7.67 9.52 1.00
C LYS A 32 -7.66 10.72 1.92
N HIS A 33 -8.30 10.63 3.09
CA HIS A 33 -8.27 11.68 4.10
C HIS A 33 -6.85 11.95 4.61
N MET A 34 -6.07 10.90 4.88
CA MET A 34 -4.65 11.05 5.22
C MET A 34 -3.89 11.78 4.11
N LEU A 35 -4.10 11.42 2.83
CA LEU A 35 -3.42 12.08 1.71
C LEU A 35 -3.76 13.57 1.60
N GLU A 36 -5.04 13.93 1.76
CA GLU A 36 -5.50 15.33 1.74
C GLU A 36 -4.86 16.16 2.86
N LEU A 37 -4.71 15.57 4.04
CA LEU A 37 -4.08 16.23 5.19
C LEU A 37 -2.56 16.36 5.01
N LEU A 38 -1.92 15.33 4.45
CA LEU A 38 -0.49 15.32 4.15
C LEU A 38 -0.08 16.41 3.17
N ASP A 39 -0.93 16.75 2.20
CA ASP A 39 -0.66 17.80 1.20
C ASP A 39 -0.45 19.19 1.85
N HIS A 40 -0.90 19.37 3.10
CA HIS A 40 -0.78 20.62 3.87
C HIS A 40 0.29 20.57 4.97
N CYS A 41 0.98 19.43 5.12
CA CYS A 41 1.98 19.23 6.17
C CYS A 41 3.38 19.65 5.71
N PRO A 42 4.28 20.07 6.63
CA PRO A 42 5.68 20.32 6.27
C PRO A 42 6.38 19.02 5.82
N PRO A 43 7.43 19.09 4.98
CA PRO A 43 8.09 17.92 4.39
C PRO A 43 8.60 16.90 5.41
N ASN A 44 9.06 17.35 6.59
CA ASN A 44 9.53 16.46 7.66
C ASN A 44 8.40 15.58 8.22
N LEU A 45 7.22 16.17 8.45
CA LEU A 45 6.04 15.45 8.94
C LEU A 45 5.49 14.51 7.86
N GLN A 46 5.47 14.96 6.60
CA GLN A 46 5.13 14.07 5.48
C GLN A 46 6.06 12.85 5.45
N ALA A 47 7.37 13.07 5.57
CA ALA A 47 8.36 12.00 5.53
C ALA A 47 8.17 10.99 6.69
N GLU A 48 7.87 11.47 7.90
CA GLU A 48 7.59 10.61 9.06
C GLU A 48 6.35 9.72 8.81
N ILE A 49 5.22 10.33 8.42
CA ILE A 49 3.97 9.60 8.18
C ILE A 49 4.13 8.64 7.00
N TRP A 50 4.75 9.06 5.89
CA TRP A 50 4.99 8.17 4.74
C TRP A 50 5.87 6.99 5.11
N SER A 51 6.91 7.18 5.93
CA SER A 51 7.79 6.10 6.36
C SER A 51 7.04 5.04 7.17
N VAL A 52 6.18 5.48 8.10
CA VAL A 52 5.34 4.58 8.91
C VAL A 52 4.32 3.88 8.03
N PHE A 53 3.69 4.62 7.12
CA PHE A 53 2.71 4.07 6.20
C PHE A 53 3.33 2.97 5.32
N ILE A 54 4.50 3.20 4.73
CA ILE A 54 5.26 2.18 3.99
C ILE A 54 5.51 0.94 4.86
N ALA A 55 5.93 1.13 6.11
CA ALA A 55 6.24 0.03 7.01
C ALA A 55 5.01 -0.85 7.28
N ILE A 56 3.83 -0.27 7.51
CA ILE A 56 2.59 -1.04 7.72
C ILE A 56 2.06 -1.69 6.43
N LEU A 57 2.33 -1.09 5.25
CA LEU A 57 2.01 -1.70 3.96
C LEU A 57 2.84 -2.97 3.72
N ARG A 58 4.14 -2.93 4.02
CA ARG A 58 5.03 -4.10 3.93
C ARG A 58 4.62 -5.22 4.89
N LYS A 59 4.03 -4.88 6.05
CA LYS A 59 3.60 -5.84 7.08
C LYS A 59 2.22 -6.46 6.81
N SER A 60 1.37 -5.84 5.98
CA SER A 60 -0.05 -6.20 5.88
C SER A 60 -0.56 -6.25 4.45
N VAL A 61 -0.86 -7.46 3.97
CA VAL A 61 -1.58 -7.66 2.71
C VAL A 61 -2.97 -7.01 2.74
N ARG A 62 -3.62 -6.94 3.91
CA ARG A 62 -4.91 -6.24 4.05
C ARG A 62 -4.77 -4.73 3.82
N ASN A 63 -3.68 -4.13 4.27
CA ASN A 63 -3.43 -2.71 4.02
C ASN A 63 -3.11 -2.47 2.53
N LEU A 64 -2.33 -3.36 1.89
CA LEU A 64 -2.07 -3.31 0.45
C LEU A 64 -3.36 -3.41 -0.38
N GLN A 65 -4.28 -4.28 0.02
CA GLN A 65 -5.60 -4.39 -0.61
C GLN A 65 -6.39 -3.08 -0.44
N ALA A 66 -6.45 -2.52 0.77
CA ALA A 66 -7.13 -1.24 1.00
C ALA A 66 -6.55 -0.11 0.13
N CYS A 67 -5.23 -0.07 -0.09
CA CYS A 67 -4.59 0.86 -1.02
C CYS A 67 -5.01 0.65 -2.48
N THR A 68 -5.20 -0.61 -2.89
CA THR A 68 -5.68 -0.97 -4.23
C THR A 68 -7.13 -0.50 -4.43
N ASP A 69 -7.99 -0.69 -3.41
CA ASP A 69 -9.40 -0.32 -3.45
C ASP A 69 -9.63 1.20 -3.65
N VAL A 70 -8.66 2.02 -3.25
CA VAL A 70 -8.68 3.48 -3.46
C VAL A 70 -7.81 3.96 -4.62
N GLY A 71 -7.17 3.07 -5.37
CA GLY A 71 -6.30 3.44 -6.48
C GLY A 71 -5.09 4.27 -6.03
N LEU A 72 -4.45 3.89 -4.91
CA LEU A 72 -3.38 4.68 -4.29
C LEU A 72 -2.21 4.97 -5.24
N ILE A 73 -1.90 4.06 -6.18
CA ILE A 73 -0.83 4.27 -7.17
C ILE A 73 -1.09 5.54 -8.00
N GLU A 74 -2.33 5.77 -8.44
CA GLU A 74 -2.69 6.96 -9.22
C GLU A 74 -2.49 8.24 -8.39
N HIS A 75 -2.95 8.21 -7.14
CA HIS A 75 -2.82 9.32 -6.21
C HIS A 75 -1.37 9.67 -5.87
N VAL A 76 -0.50 8.67 -5.74
CA VAL A 76 0.94 8.85 -5.47
C VAL A 76 1.66 9.38 -6.71
N LEU A 77 1.38 8.83 -7.89
CA LEU A 77 1.99 9.29 -9.14
C LEU A 77 1.68 10.76 -9.45
N HIS A 78 0.47 11.22 -9.11
CA HIS A 78 0.11 12.63 -9.25
C HIS A 78 0.96 13.55 -8.35
N ARG A 79 1.13 13.16 -7.07
CA ARG A 79 1.90 13.91 -6.06
C ARG A 79 3.39 13.93 -6.32
N LEU A 80 3.93 12.88 -6.94
CA LEU A 80 5.37 12.75 -7.21
C LEU A 80 5.93 13.93 -8.00
N THR A 81 5.13 14.57 -8.86
CA THR A 81 5.58 15.69 -9.71
C THR A 81 5.91 16.96 -8.93
N GLN A 82 5.30 17.16 -7.76
CA GLN A 82 5.47 18.36 -6.92
C GLN A 82 6.22 18.07 -5.62
N ALA A 83 6.49 16.80 -5.31
CA ALA A 83 7.10 16.40 -4.06
C ALA A 83 8.57 16.86 -3.96
N GLU A 84 8.96 17.31 -2.77
CA GLU A 84 10.35 17.54 -2.43
C GLU A 84 11.17 16.24 -2.49
N THR A 85 12.48 16.36 -2.66
CA THR A 85 13.37 15.20 -2.91
C THR A 85 13.19 14.07 -1.90
N ILE A 86 13.10 14.38 -0.60
CA ILE A 86 12.98 13.38 0.48
C ILE A 86 11.63 12.67 0.39
N VAL A 87 10.54 13.44 0.22
CA VAL A 87 9.19 12.88 0.10
C VAL A 87 9.06 12.08 -1.20
N ALA A 88 9.59 12.58 -2.31
CA ALA A 88 9.58 11.89 -3.60
C ALA A 88 10.25 10.51 -3.53
N ASP A 89 11.34 10.38 -2.78
CA ASP A 89 12.02 9.10 -2.61
C ASP A 89 11.18 8.10 -1.82
N LEU A 90 10.45 8.55 -0.79
CA LEU A 90 9.48 7.73 -0.06
C LEU A 90 8.29 7.33 -0.93
N LEU A 91 7.75 8.26 -1.73
CA LEU A 91 6.68 7.97 -2.68
C LEU A 91 7.10 6.91 -3.70
N ILE A 92 8.34 6.97 -4.20
CA ILE A 92 8.86 5.96 -5.14
C ILE A 92 9.04 4.61 -4.46
N ASP A 93 9.53 4.57 -3.21
CA ASP A 93 9.62 3.32 -2.46
C ASP A 93 8.23 2.70 -2.24
N MET A 94 7.24 3.52 -1.89
CA MET A 94 5.85 3.08 -1.78
C MET A 94 5.29 2.53 -3.10
N LEU A 95 5.55 3.19 -4.23
CA LEU A 95 5.16 2.67 -5.53
C LEU A 95 5.75 1.28 -5.79
N GLY A 96 7.00 1.04 -5.35
CA GLY A 96 7.61 -0.29 -5.38
C GLY A 96 6.83 -1.32 -4.57
N VAL A 97 6.46 -0.99 -3.33
CA VAL A 97 5.66 -1.86 -2.46
C VAL A 97 4.31 -2.17 -3.10
N LEU A 98 3.56 -1.16 -3.54
CA LEU A 98 2.24 -1.33 -4.13
C LEU A 98 2.31 -2.14 -5.43
N ALA A 99 3.23 -1.80 -6.33
CA ALA A 99 3.31 -2.42 -7.64
C ALA A 99 3.83 -3.87 -7.60
N SER A 100 4.63 -4.24 -6.59
CA SER A 100 5.01 -5.65 -6.35
C SER A 100 3.85 -6.49 -5.81
N TYR A 101 2.83 -5.85 -5.24
CA TYR A 101 1.60 -6.51 -4.81
C TYR A 101 0.57 -6.60 -5.94
N SER A 102 0.19 -5.46 -6.50
CA SER A 102 -0.81 -5.36 -7.57
C SER A 102 -0.63 -4.07 -8.37
N ILE A 103 -0.75 -4.16 -9.69
CA ILE A 103 -0.82 -2.99 -10.56
C ILE A 103 -1.75 -3.28 -11.74
N THR A 104 -2.66 -2.36 -12.01
CA THR A 104 -3.56 -2.42 -13.15
C THR A 104 -2.89 -1.92 -14.43
N VAL A 105 -3.44 -2.27 -15.60
CA VAL A 105 -2.99 -1.74 -16.89
C VAL A 105 -3.08 -0.20 -16.93
N LYS A 106 -4.08 0.39 -16.27
CA LYS A 106 -4.27 1.84 -16.20
C LYS A 106 -3.13 2.50 -15.41
N GLU A 107 -2.84 2.00 -14.22
CA GLU A 107 -1.76 2.49 -13.37
C GLU A 107 -0.39 2.30 -14.01
N LEU A 108 -0.17 1.16 -14.68
CA LEU A 108 1.07 0.89 -15.40
C LEU A 108 1.27 1.91 -16.54
N LYS A 109 0.22 2.22 -17.31
CA LYS A 109 0.27 3.27 -18.33
C LYS A 109 0.58 4.64 -17.73
N LEU A 110 0.01 4.96 -16.56
CA LEU A 110 0.28 6.21 -15.86
C LEU A 110 1.75 6.30 -15.42
N LEU A 111 2.30 5.21 -14.86
CA LEU A 111 3.71 5.10 -14.48
C LEU A 111 4.65 5.30 -15.68
N PHE A 112 4.37 4.68 -16.83
CA PHE A 112 5.15 4.95 -18.04
C PHE A 112 4.99 6.40 -18.52
N GLY A 113 3.80 6.97 -18.37
CA GLY A 113 3.51 8.37 -18.67
C GLY A 113 4.39 9.35 -17.89
N THR A 114 4.63 9.10 -16.59
CA THR A 114 5.48 9.96 -15.75
C THR A 114 6.97 9.88 -16.09
N MET A 115 7.40 8.82 -16.79
CA MET A 115 8.78 8.66 -17.28
C MET A 115 8.98 9.13 -18.73
N LYS A 116 7.90 9.50 -19.42
CA LYS A 116 7.97 9.88 -20.83
C LYS A 116 8.88 11.10 -21.01
N ALA A 117 9.88 10.97 -21.87
CA ALA A 117 10.79 12.07 -22.17
C ALA A 117 10.05 13.25 -22.82
N VAL A 118 10.35 14.45 -22.34
CA VAL A 118 9.85 15.72 -22.89
C VAL A 118 11.05 16.47 -23.44
N ASN A 119 10.98 16.89 -24.71
CA ASN A 119 12.10 17.57 -25.40
C ASN A 119 13.43 16.79 -25.32
N GLY A 120 13.37 15.46 -25.43
CA GLY A 120 14.54 14.59 -25.37
C GLY A 120 15.14 14.40 -23.97
N LYS A 121 14.53 14.94 -22.91
CA LYS A 121 15.01 14.80 -21.52
C LYS A 121 14.03 13.99 -20.69
N TRP A 122 14.58 13.05 -19.93
CA TRP A 122 13.83 12.24 -18.98
C TRP A 122 13.48 13.09 -17.73
N PRO A 123 12.25 12.99 -17.21
CA PRO A 123 11.88 13.62 -15.94
C PRO A 123 12.78 13.20 -14.78
N ARG A 124 12.90 14.06 -13.77
CA ARG A 124 13.84 13.96 -12.63
C ARG A 124 13.90 12.57 -11.96
N HIS A 125 12.76 11.90 -11.79
CA HIS A 125 12.65 10.66 -11.03
C HIS A 125 12.62 9.40 -11.89
N SER A 126 12.75 9.53 -13.21
CA SER A 126 12.47 8.44 -14.14
C SER A 126 13.39 7.23 -13.95
N THR A 127 14.67 7.44 -13.65
CA THR A 127 15.61 6.34 -13.36
C THR A 127 15.24 5.57 -12.10
N LYS A 128 14.71 6.25 -11.07
CA LYS A 128 14.22 5.61 -9.85
C LYS A 128 12.91 4.86 -10.09
N LEU A 129 12.02 5.39 -10.93
CA LEU A 129 10.77 4.73 -11.33
C LEU A 129 11.01 3.46 -12.15
N LEU A 130 12.12 3.36 -12.90
CA LEU A 130 12.53 2.09 -13.52
C LEU A 130 12.81 1.00 -12.48
N ASN A 131 13.26 1.35 -11.26
CA ASN A 131 13.43 0.36 -10.20
C ASN A 131 12.09 -0.18 -9.67
N VAL A 132 11.01 0.62 -9.72
CA VAL A 132 9.65 0.14 -9.40
C VAL A 132 9.24 -0.96 -10.38
N LEU A 133 9.49 -0.77 -11.68
CA LEU A 133 9.23 -1.81 -12.69
C LEU A 133 9.98 -3.12 -12.41
N ARG A 134 11.20 -3.03 -11.89
CA ARG A 134 12.01 -4.20 -11.54
C ARG A 134 11.47 -4.97 -10.32
N GLN A 135 10.73 -4.30 -9.45
CA GLN A 135 10.12 -4.90 -8.26
C GLN A 135 8.78 -5.59 -8.57
N MET A 136 8.04 -5.16 -9.60
CA MET A 136 6.77 -5.76 -10.01
C MET A 136 6.80 -7.29 -10.19
N PRO A 137 7.79 -7.90 -10.87
CA PRO A 137 7.84 -9.36 -11.01
C PRO A 137 8.29 -10.10 -9.74
N GLN A 138 8.82 -9.39 -8.74
CA GLN A 138 9.28 -9.97 -7.47
C GLN A 138 8.12 -10.10 -6.48
N ARG A 139 6.99 -10.63 -6.94
CA ARG A 139 5.79 -10.80 -6.14
C ARG A 139 6.04 -11.91 -5.11
N ASN A 140 6.17 -11.52 -3.85
CA ASN A 140 6.36 -12.44 -2.74
C ASN A 140 5.01 -12.77 -2.10
N GLY A 141 4.62 -14.05 -2.10
CA GLY A 141 3.40 -14.52 -1.45
C GLY A 141 2.65 -15.57 -2.28
N PRO A 142 1.56 -16.12 -1.75
CA PRO A 142 0.72 -17.07 -2.48
C PRO A 142 0.00 -16.40 -3.66
N ASP A 143 -0.18 -17.13 -4.77
CA ASP A 143 -0.93 -16.66 -5.93
C ASP A 143 -2.39 -16.34 -5.59
N VAL A 144 -2.97 -17.12 -4.68
CA VAL A 144 -4.34 -16.99 -4.19
C VAL A 144 -4.35 -17.22 -2.67
N PHE A 145 -5.06 -16.37 -1.92
CA PHE A 145 -5.22 -16.49 -0.48
C PHE A 145 -6.61 -16.08 -0.03
N PHE A 146 -7.04 -16.61 1.11
CA PHE A 146 -8.19 -16.10 1.85
C PHE A 146 -7.71 -15.12 2.91
N SER A 147 -8.23 -13.89 2.89
CA SER A 147 -7.96 -12.90 3.91
C SER A 147 -9.16 -12.75 4.83
N PHE A 148 -8.98 -13.09 6.11
CA PHE A 148 -10.00 -12.86 7.12
C PHE A 148 -9.65 -11.56 7.86
N PRO A 149 -10.54 -10.56 7.89
CA PRO A 149 -10.24 -9.25 8.50
C PRO A 149 -10.15 -9.29 10.04
N GLY A 150 -10.22 -10.46 10.67
CA GLY A 150 -10.14 -10.63 12.12
C GLY A 150 -11.33 -10.05 12.89
N LYS A 151 -12.36 -9.55 12.18
CA LYS A 151 -13.61 -9.08 12.78
C LYS A 151 -14.43 -10.29 13.22
N LYS A 152 -15.30 -10.11 14.22
CA LYS A 152 -16.18 -11.18 14.71
C LYS A 152 -16.95 -11.82 13.54
N GLY A 153 -16.85 -13.14 13.40
CA GLY A 153 -17.44 -13.90 12.28
C GLY A 153 -16.53 -14.09 11.06
N SER A 154 -15.32 -13.50 11.05
CA SER A 154 -14.34 -13.70 9.98
C SER A 154 -13.55 -14.99 10.21
N ALA A 155 -14.13 -16.13 9.85
CA ALA A 155 -13.48 -17.43 9.98
C ALA A 155 -13.87 -18.36 8.83
N MET A 156 -13.05 -19.38 8.58
CA MET A 156 -13.43 -20.51 7.76
C MET A 156 -14.13 -21.55 8.65
N VAL A 157 -15.41 -21.80 8.40
CA VAL A 157 -16.13 -22.88 9.06
C VAL A 157 -15.94 -24.14 8.25
N LEU A 158 -15.21 -25.09 8.81
CA LEU A 158 -15.12 -26.42 8.24
C LEU A 158 -16.27 -27.27 8.80
N PRO A 159 -16.91 -28.12 7.98
CA PRO A 159 -17.85 -29.11 8.49
C PRO A 159 -17.13 -30.01 9.51
N PRO A 160 -17.84 -30.62 10.47
CA PRO A 160 -17.23 -31.51 11.46
C PRO A 160 -16.35 -32.56 10.79
N LEU A 161 -15.03 -32.44 10.98
CA LEU A 161 -14.07 -33.39 10.44
C LEU A 161 -13.89 -34.51 11.46
N ALA A 162 -14.26 -35.74 11.08
CA ALA A 162 -14.03 -36.93 11.91
C ALA A 162 -12.52 -37.18 12.17
N ARG A 163 -11.67 -36.73 11.24
CA ARG A 163 -10.21 -36.69 11.33
C ARG A 163 -9.69 -35.65 10.35
N TRP A 164 -8.54 -35.05 10.65
CA TRP A 164 -7.86 -34.19 9.68
C TRP A 164 -7.49 -35.03 8.45
N PRO A 165 -7.80 -34.59 7.23
CA PRO A 165 -7.38 -35.31 6.04
C PRO A 165 -5.86 -35.42 6.00
N TYR A 166 -5.35 -36.62 5.74
CA TYR A 166 -3.93 -36.88 5.50
C TYR A 166 -3.48 -36.37 4.12
N GLU A 167 -4.43 -36.10 3.22
CA GLU A 167 -4.19 -35.47 1.94
C GLU A 167 -3.75 -34.02 2.14
N ASN A 168 -2.66 -33.63 1.47
CA ASN A 168 -2.10 -32.28 1.55
C ASN A 168 -2.90 -31.32 0.68
N GLY A 169 -4.12 -30.93 1.10
CA GLY A 169 -4.80 -29.80 0.48
C GLY A 169 -6.32 -29.77 0.59
N PHE A 170 -6.87 -28.59 0.31
CA PHE A 170 -8.30 -28.36 0.15
C PHE A 170 -8.55 -27.80 -1.26
N THR A 171 -9.60 -28.29 -1.93
CA THR A 171 -10.09 -27.69 -3.18
C THR A 171 -11.31 -26.83 -2.86
N PHE A 172 -11.30 -25.60 -3.36
CA PHE A 172 -12.43 -24.68 -3.28
C PHE A 172 -13.02 -24.54 -4.68
N THR A 173 -14.33 -24.79 -4.81
CA THR A 173 -15.07 -24.61 -6.07
C THR A 173 -16.16 -23.57 -5.84
N THR A 174 -16.20 -22.53 -6.68
CA THR A 174 -17.26 -21.51 -6.71
C THR A 174 -18.37 -21.91 -7.66
#